data_AF-A0A2S2PGM8-F1
#
_entry.id   AF-A0A2S2PGM8-F1
#
_cell.length_a   1.000
_cell.length_b   1.000
_cell.length_c   1.000
_cell.angle_alpha   90.00
_cell.angle_beta   90.00
_cell.angle_gamma   90.00
#
_symmetry.space_group_name_H-M   'P 1'
#
loop_
_entity.id
_entity.type
_entity.pdbx_description
1 polymer ?
#
loop_
_entity_poly.entity_id
_entity_poly.type
_entity_poly.pdbx_seq_one_letter_code
_entity_poly.pdbx_strand_id
1 'polypeptide(L)'
;DKLFDLLNSKKKAGSKDYNRPFKNTVKQREHLLHMLDVFKNMKVLDPKLVDGQIVINDVTKRMHFLEGWTITISSLLKLWDDMSKTPEFVFCTYRLYRFNQDCLENLFGQFRNQCGNNINPTPIQFLWSFKKIFFLNYFKHSEKHSCALCLHYAKNQQQLDQSFLLFILKQMKLLTIQTLEN
;
A
#
# COMPACT_ATOMS: atom_id res chain seq x y z
N ASP A 1 7.00 -9.18 16.10
CA ASP A 1 7.88 -8.02 15.85
C ASP A 1 8.80 -8.18 14.63
N LYS A 2 9.71 -9.16 14.60
CA LYS A 2 10.71 -9.30 13.51
C LYS A 2 10.13 -9.40 12.09
N LEU A 3 9.03 -10.13 11.91
CA LEU A 3 8.32 -10.23 10.62
C LEU A 3 7.76 -8.88 10.16
N PHE A 4 7.16 -8.12 11.08
CA PHE A 4 6.59 -6.81 10.78
C PHE A 4 7.68 -5.79 10.47
N ASP A 5 8.78 -5.78 11.24
CA ASP A 5 9.95 -4.94 10.97
C ASP A 5 10.53 -5.21 9.56
N LEU A 6 10.57 -6.48 9.14
CA LEU A 6 11.05 -6.88 7.81
C LEU A 6 10.14 -6.36 6.69
N LEU A 7 8.83 -6.54 6.82
CA LEU A 7 7.84 -6.09 5.83
C LEU A 7 7.60 -4.58 5.85
N ASN A 8 8.01 -3.88 6.90
CA ASN A 8 7.90 -2.42 7.01
C ASN A 8 9.26 -1.70 6.98
N SER A 9 10.27 -2.34 6.36
CA SER A 9 11.62 -1.80 6.27
C SER A 9 11.69 -0.48 5.51
N LYS A 10 12.60 0.41 5.93
CA LYS A 10 12.78 1.78 5.41
C LYS A 10 14.25 2.05 5.08
N LYS A 11 14.51 3.01 4.19
CA LYS A 11 15.89 3.42 3.79
C LYS A 11 16.74 3.88 4.98
N LYS A 12 16.17 4.62 5.92
CA LYS A 12 16.81 5.00 7.18
C LYS A 12 16.59 3.86 8.17
N ALA A 13 17.45 2.85 8.10
CA ALA A 13 17.34 1.68 8.97
C ALA A 13 17.47 2.12 10.43
N GLY A 14 16.54 1.66 11.28
CA GLY A 14 16.78 1.66 12.72
C GLY A 14 17.97 0.74 13.05
N SER A 15 18.47 0.79 14.29
CA SER A 15 19.59 -0.07 14.73
C SER A 15 19.30 -1.58 14.65
N LYS A 16 18.04 -1.99 14.47
CA LYS A 16 17.60 -3.39 14.39
C LYS A 16 17.87 -4.00 13.01
N ASP A 17 18.41 -5.22 12.99
CA ASP A 17 18.77 -5.94 11.76
C ASP A 17 17.58 -6.21 10.81
N TYR A 18 16.39 -6.46 11.35
CA TYR A 18 15.19 -6.73 10.54
C TYR A 18 14.52 -5.47 9.97
N ASN A 19 14.88 -4.27 10.46
CA ASN A 19 14.40 -3.00 9.88
C ASN A 19 15.19 -2.56 8.65
N ARG A 20 16.27 -3.29 8.32
CA ARG A 20 17.02 -3.07 7.10
C ARG A 20 16.19 -3.52 5.90
N PRO A 21 16.40 -2.89 4.73
CA PRO A 21 15.81 -3.34 3.49
C PRO A 21 15.94 -4.85 3.34
N PHE A 22 14.87 -5.49 2.85
CA PHE A 22 14.95 -6.90 2.48
C PHE A 22 16.10 -7.10 1.49
N LYS A 23 16.90 -8.14 1.63
CA LYS A 23 17.95 -8.48 0.65
C LYS A 23 17.96 -9.98 0.38
N ASN A 24 16.91 -10.67 0.84
CA ASN A 24 16.83 -12.12 0.90
C ASN A 24 18.11 -12.74 1.47
N THR A 25 18.65 -12.14 2.54
CA THR A 25 19.77 -12.76 3.25
C THR A 25 19.32 -14.08 3.86
N VAL A 26 20.25 -15.01 4.09
CA VAL A 26 19.96 -16.32 4.70
C VAL A 26 19.08 -16.17 5.95
N LYS A 27 19.46 -15.27 6.87
CA LYS A 27 18.70 -14.97 8.09
C LYS A 27 17.27 -14.46 7.83
N GLN A 28 17.08 -13.61 6.82
CA GLN A 28 15.75 -13.08 6.47
C GLN A 28 14.89 -14.18 5.85
N ARG A 29 15.46 -14.96 4.92
CA ARG A 29 14.76 -16.05 4.24
C ARG A 29 14.35 -17.16 5.20
N GLU A 30 15.27 -17.61 6.05
CA GLU A 30 15.00 -18.59 7.10
C GLU A 30 13.90 -18.11 8.05
N HIS A 31 13.95 -16.83 8.45
CA HIS A 31 12.90 -16.26 9.29
C HIS A 31 11.54 -16.25 8.59
N LEU A 32 11.47 -15.89 7.31
CA LEU A 32 10.23 -15.93 6.53
C LEU A 32 9.67 -17.35 6.40
N LEU A 33 10.53 -18.34 6.11
CA LEU A 33 10.13 -19.74 6.02
C LEU A 33 9.65 -20.29 7.37
N HIS A 34 10.32 -19.94 8.45
CA HIS A 34 9.89 -20.28 9.81
C HIS A 34 8.51 -19.69 10.13
N MET A 35 8.28 -18.41 9.81
CA MET A 35 6.97 -17.79 10.02
C MET A 35 5.88 -18.42 9.16
N LEU A 36 6.21 -18.82 7.93
CA LEU A 36 5.29 -19.51 7.03
C LEU A 36 4.87 -20.89 7.58
N ASP A 37 5.80 -21.63 8.19
CA ASP A 37 5.49 -22.86 8.91
C ASP A 37 4.60 -22.61 10.13
N VAL A 38 4.93 -21.59 10.93
CA VAL A 38 4.12 -21.18 12.09
C VAL A 38 2.68 -20.88 11.67
N PHE A 39 2.45 -20.08 10.64
CA PHE A 39 1.09 -19.73 10.20
C PHE A 39 0.31 -20.91 9.61
N LYS A 40 0.99 -21.86 8.94
CA LYS A 40 0.36 -23.07 8.41
C LYS A 40 -0.09 -24.03 9.52
N ASN A 41 0.70 -24.13 10.59
CA ASN A 41 0.44 -25.06 11.69
C ASN A 41 -0.34 -24.42 12.85
N MET A 42 -0.61 -23.11 12.78
CA MET A 42 -1.34 -22.39 13.83
C MET A 42 -2.82 -22.81 13.86
N LYS A 43 -3.29 -23.17 15.06
CA LYS A 43 -4.71 -23.37 15.35
C LYS A 43 -5.21 -22.27 16.26
N VAL A 44 -6.41 -21.76 15.96
CA VAL A 44 -7.09 -20.77 16.78
C VAL A 44 -8.28 -21.45 17.41
N LEU A 45 -8.27 -21.53 18.74
CA LEU A 45 -9.27 -22.20 19.56
C LEU A 45 -10.09 -21.13 20.31
N ASP A 46 -11.40 -21.26 20.26
CA ASP A 46 -12.37 -20.37 20.90
C ASP A 46 -13.10 -21.16 22.01
N PRO A 47 -12.65 -21.03 23.27
CA PRO A 47 -13.31 -21.68 24.39
C PRO A 47 -14.63 -20.97 24.69
N LYS A 48 -15.74 -21.72 24.66
CA LYS A 48 -17.07 -21.23 24.99
C LYS A 48 -17.65 -21.99 26.16
N LEU A 49 -18.31 -21.26 27.06
CA LEU A 49 -19.04 -21.86 28.16
C LEU A 49 -20.47 -22.17 27.69
N VAL A 50 -20.82 -23.46 27.66
CA VAL A 50 -22.15 -23.95 27.30
C VAL A 50 -22.60 -24.87 28.43
N ASP A 51 -23.72 -24.54 29.07
CA ASP A 51 -24.30 -25.30 30.18
C ASP A 51 -23.32 -25.61 31.33
N GLY A 52 -22.46 -24.64 31.68
CA GLY A 52 -21.47 -24.79 32.75
C GLY A 52 -20.21 -25.57 32.36
N GLN A 53 -20.11 -26.07 31.13
CA GLN A 53 -18.93 -26.77 30.60
C GLN A 53 -18.17 -25.90 29.59
N ILE A 54 -16.83 -26.02 29.59
CA ILE A 54 -15.99 -25.37 28.60
C ILE A 54 -15.90 -26.26 27.37
N VAL A 55 -16.49 -25.82 26.27
CA VAL A 55 -16.39 -26.44 24.95
C VAL A 55 -15.35 -25.69 24.12
N ILE A 56 -14.37 -26.41 23.59
CA ILE A 56 -13.30 -25.82 22.75
C ILE A 56 -13.72 -25.92 21.29
N ASN A 57 -14.00 -24.79 20.65
CA ASN A 57 -14.29 -24.75 19.22
C ASN A 57 -13.04 -24.41 18.43
N ASP A 58 -12.74 -25.18 17.38
CA ASP A 58 -11.70 -24.80 16.41
C ASP A 58 -12.27 -23.78 15.42
N VAL A 59 -11.70 -22.57 15.44
CA VAL A 59 -12.16 -21.44 14.64
C VAL A 59 -11.12 -21.03 13.59
N THR A 60 -10.08 -21.85 13.40
CA THR A 60 -8.94 -21.57 12.51
C THR A 60 -9.38 -21.22 11.10
N LYS A 61 -10.35 -21.94 10.54
CA LYS A 61 -10.87 -21.69 9.19
C LYS A 61 -11.55 -20.32 9.02
N ARG A 62 -11.99 -19.68 10.10
CA ARG A 62 -12.60 -18.34 10.09
C ARG A 62 -11.55 -17.23 10.20
N MET A 63 -10.31 -17.57 10.49
CA MET A 63 -9.22 -16.63 10.73
C MET A 63 -8.47 -16.33 9.43
N HIS A 64 -9.08 -15.52 8.56
CA HIS A 64 -8.52 -15.15 7.25
C HIS A 64 -7.14 -14.48 7.33
N PHE A 65 -6.75 -13.92 8.49
CA PHE A 65 -5.42 -13.34 8.66
C PHE A 65 -4.30 -14.39 8.50
N LEU A 66 -4.53 -15.66 8.87
CA LEU A 66 -3.53 -16.73 8.71
C LEU A 66 -3.20 -16.99 7.24
N GLU A 67 -4.25 -17.05 6.42
CA GLU A 67 -4.13 -17.15 4.98
C GLU A 67 -3.47 -15.90 4.40
N GLY A 68 -3.88 -14.70 4.83
CA GLY A 68 -3.30 -13.43 4.40
C GLY A 68 -1.79 -13.34 4.66
N TRP A 69 -1.31 -13.77 5.84
CA TRP A 69 0.12 -13.83 6.14
C TRP A 69 0.86 -14.84 5.27
N THR A 70 0.27 -16.02 5.07
CA THR A 70 0.86 -17.07 4.22
C THR A 70 1.01 -16.59 2.78
N ILE A 71 -0.02 -15.94 2.23
CA ILE A 71 0.00 -15.33 0.90
C ILE A 71 1.06 -14.24 0.85
N THR A 72 1.09 -13.31 1.82
CA THR A 72 2.05 -12.20 1.84
C THR A 72 3.50 -12.68 1.80
N ILE A 73 3.84 -13.66 2.65
CA ILE A 73 5.20 -14.22 2.71
C ILE A 73 5.53 -14.98 1.41
N SER A 74 4.61 -15.81 0.93
CA SER A 74 4.82 -16.61 -0.29
C SER A 74 5.00 -15.72 -1.52
N SER A 75 4.17 -14.68 -1.65
CA SER A 75 4.24 -13.70 -2.73
C SER A 75 5.52 -12.89 -2.69
N LEU A 76 6.00 -12.50 -1.50
CA LEU A 76 7.27 -11.80 -1.36
C LEU A 76 8.45 -12.66 -1.84
N LEU A 77 8.49 -13.94 -1.46
CA LEU A 77 9.54 -14.87 -1.87
C LEU A 77 9.51 -15.10 -3.40
N LYS A 78 8.33 -15.32 -3.98
CA LYS A 78 8.17 -15.47 -5.43
C LYS A 78 8.58 -14.21 -6.18
N LEU A 79 8.11 -13.04 -5.73
CA LEU A 79 8.45 -11.76 -6.33
C LEU A 79 9.97 -11.51 -6.30
N TRP A 80 10.64 -11.87 -5.20
CA TRP A 80 12.10 -11.79 -5.13
C TRP A 80 12.76 -12.72 -6.16
N ASP A 81 12.32 -13.98 -6.23
CA ASP A 81 12.90 -14.98 -7.12
C ASP A 81 12.68 -14.62 -8.60
N ASP A 82 11.56 -13.98 -8.95
CA ASP A 82 11.27 -13.51 -10.31
C ASP A 82 12.11 -12.27 -10.66
N MET A 83 12.15 -11.27 -9.76
CA MET A 83 12.92 -10.04 -10.00
C MET A 83 14.44 -10.29 -10.02
N SER A 84 14.94 -11.29 -9.29
CA SER A 84 16.36 -11.65 -9.30
C SER A 84 16.82 -12.27 -10.62
N LYS A 85 15.89 -12.82 -11.40
CA LYS A 85 16.18 -13.42 -12.71
C LYS A 85 16.18 -12.39 -13.83
N THR A 86 15.56 -11.23 -13.64
CA THR A 86 15.47 -10.20 -14.65
C THR A 86 16.55 -9.14 -14.43
N PRO A 87 17.64 -9.13 -15.23
CA PRO A 87 18.82 -8.29 -14.98
C PRO A 87 18.55 -6.78 -15.06
N GLU A 88 17.44 -6.39 -15.67
CA GLU A 88 17.04 -4.99 -15.87
C GLU A 88 16.30 -4.39 -14.67
N PHE A 89 15.81 -5.23 -13.74
CA PHE A 89 15.00 -4.77 -12.63
C PHE A 89 15.71 -4.97 -11.28
N VAL A 90 15.98 -3.86 -10.60
CA VAL A 90 16.43 -3.89 -9.21
C VAL A 90 15.20 -3.87 -8.31
N PHE A 91 14.95 -4.98 -7.60
CA PHE A 91 13.91 -4.99 -6.58
C PHE A 91 14.27 -3.99 -5.47
N CYS A 92 13.50 -2.90 -5.43
CA CYS A 92 13.67 -1.80 -4.49
C CYS A 92 13.16 -2.18 -3.09
N THR A 93 13.84 -3.11 -2.43
CA THR A 93 13.49 -3.65 -1.11
C THR A 93 13.49 -2.67 0.04
N TYR A 94 14.05 -1.49 -0.18
CA TYR A 94 14.04 -0.36 0.75
C TYR A 94 12.64 0.22 0.98
N ARG A 95 11.61 -0.38 0.36
CA ARG A 95 10.24 0.09 0.38
C ARG A 95 9.22 -1.05 0.46
N LEU A 96 9.43 -2.06 1.30
CA LEU A 96 8.33 -3.02 1.57
C LEU A 96 7.10 -2.33 2.17
N TYR A 97 7.29 -1.20 2.85
CA TYR A 97 6.20 -0.28 3.20
C TYR A 97 5.36 0.21 2.01
N ARG A 98 5.83 0.12 0.75
CA ARG A 98 5.00 0.47 -0.43
C ARG A 98 4.07 -0.64 -0.89
N PHE A 99 4.25 -1.85 -0.38
CA PHE A 99 3.33 -2.95 -0.61
C PHE A 99 2.16 -2.95 0.37
N ASN A 100 2.15 -2.02 1.34
CA ASN A 100 1.02 -1.78 2.21
C ASN A 100 0.13 -0.65 1.67
N GLN A 101 -1.09 -0.57 2.22
CA GLN A 101 -2.09 0.42 1.81
C GLN A 101 -1.88 1.78 2.53
N ASP A 102 -0.87 1.93 3.39
CA ASP A 102 -0.65 3.14 4.19
C ASP A 102 -0.51 4.39 3.30
N CYS A 103 0.09 4.26 2.12
CA CYS A 103 0.22 5.40 1.21
C CYS A 103 -1.14 5.89 0.71
N LEU A 104 -2.07 4.97 0.44
CA LEU A 104 -3.45 5.28 0.08
C LEU A 104 -4.24 5.82 1.28
N GLU A 105 -4.05 5.24 2.47
CA GLU A 105 -4.69 5.73 3.70
C GLU A 105 -4.25 7.16 4.04
N ASN A 106 -2.96 7.45 3.91
CA ASN A 106 -2.41 8.79 4.08
C ASN A 106 -2.99 9.77 3.03
N LEU A 107 -3.16 9.32 1.78
CA LEU A 107 -3.81 10.10 0.73
C LEU A 107 -5.28 10.39 1.07
N PHE A 108 -6.03 9.40 1.56
CA PHE A 108 -7.40 9.60 2.05
C PHE A 108 -7.44 10.56 3.24
N GLY A 109 -6.46 10.50 4.13
CA GLY A 109 -6.26 11.48 5.20
C GLY A 109 -6.10 12.91 4.67
N GLN A 110 -5.31 13.10 3.60
CA GLN A 110 -5.17 14.40 2.95
C GLN A 110 -6.49 14.92 2.39
N PHE A 111 -7.31 14.04 1.78
CA PHE A 111 -8.63 14.43 1.28
C PHE A 111 -9.56 14.86 2.43
N ARG A 112 -9.63 14.09 3.53
CA ARG A 112 -10.43 14.46 4.71
C ARG A 112 -9.98 15.78 5.32
N ASN A 113 -8.67 16.03 5.39
CA ASN A 113 -8.12 17.28 5.91
C ASN A 113 -8.49 18.51 5.07
N GLN A 114 -8.87 18.36 3.80
CA GLN A 114 -9.38 19.48 2.99
C GLN A 114 -10.78 19.94 3.42
N CYS A 115 -11.53 19.09 4.12
CA CYS A 115 -12.92 19.35 4.52
C CYS A 115 -13.04 19.86 5.97
N GLY A 116 -11.91 20.22 6.61
CA GLY A 116 -11.89 20.79 7.96
C GLY A 116 -12.51 19.85 8.99
N ASN A 117 -13.56 20.31 9.68
CA ASN A 117 -14.29 19.52 10.67
C ASN A 117 -15.18 18.43 10.06
N ASN A 118 -15.36 18.41 8.74
CA ASN A 118 -16.13 17.34 8.09
C ASN A 118 -15.24 16.13 7.79
N ILE A 119 -15.16 15.22 8.76
CA ILE A 119 -14.36 13.99 8.71
C ILE A 119 -14.86 13.02 7.63
N ASN A 120 -16.15 13.07 7.30
CA ASN A 120 -16.81 12.20 6.33
C ASN A 120 -17.29 13.01 5.11
N PRO A 121 -16.40 13.31 4.15
CA PRO A 121 -16.77 14.08 2.97
C PRO A 121 -17.81 13.32 2.13
N THR A 122 -18.75 14.06 1.54
CA THR A 122 -19.65 13.51 0.52
C THR A 122 -18.85 13.16 -0.75
N PRO A 123 -19.36 12.30 -1.64
CA PRO A 123 -18.68 11.98 -2.90
C PRO A 123 -18.27 13.20 -3.74
N ILE A 124 -19.11 14.25 -3.73
CA ILE A 124 -18.82 15.52 -4.44
C ILE A 124 -17.66 16.28 -3.76
N GLN A 125 -17.64 16.35 -2.43
CA GLN A 125 -16.56 16.99 -1.67
C GLN A 125 -15.24 16.23 -1.83
N PHE A 126 -15.29 14.91 -1.89
CA PHE A 126 -14.14 14.07 -2.22
C PHE A 126 -13.61 14.41 -3.62
N LEU A 127 -14.48 14.48 -4.63
CA LEU A 127 -14.09 14.82 -6.01
C LEU A 127 -13.42 16.19 -6.09
N TRP A 128 -13.96 17.20 -5.40
CA TRP A 128 -13.35 18.54 -5.35
C TRP A 128 -11.98 18.52 -4.66
N SER A 129 -11.85 17.80 -3.54
CA SER A 129 -10.59 17.65 -2.82
C SER A 129 -9.54 16.92 -3.65
N PHE A 130 -9.95 15.87 -4.37
CA PHE A 130 -9.11 15.13 -5.30
C PHE A 130 -8.58 16.05 -6.41
N LYS A 131 -9.47 16.78 -7.10
CA LYS A 131 -9.08 17.75 -8.14
C LYS A 131 -8.06 18.75 -7.62
N LYS A 132 -8.36 19.37 -6.47
CA LYS A 132 -7.49 20.38 -5.86
C LYS A 132 -6.10 19.82 -5.56
N ILE A 133 -6.01 18.67 -4.88
CA ILE A 133 -4.72 18.05 -4.54
C ILE A 133 -3.97 17.60 -5.78
N PHE A 134 -4.65 17.00 -6.76
CA PHE A 134 -4.06 16.60 -8.03
C PHE A 134 -3.40 17.79 -8.73
N PHE A 135 -4.14 18.89 -8.95
CA PHE A 135 -3.59 20.07 -9.61
C PHE A 135 -2.46 20.71 -8.82
N LEU A 136 -2.60 20.84 -7.49
CA LEU A 136 -1.54 21.40 -6.66
C LEU A 136 -0.24 20.59 -6.74
N ASN A 137 -0.32 19.27 -6.80
CA ASN A 137 0.86 18.42 -6.92
C ASN A 137 1.41 18.37 -8.35
N TYR A 138 0.54 18.36 -9.36
CA TYR A 138 0.94 18.36 -10.76
C TYR A 138 1.67 19.65 -11.15
N PHE A 139 1.15 20.81 -10.74
CA PHE A 139 1.76 22.11 -11.06
C PHE A 139 2.98 22.46 -10.19
N LYS A 140 3.21 21.76 -9.08
CA LYS A 140 4.42 21.94 -8.25
C LYS A 140 5.72 21.51 -8.94
N HIS A 141 5.65 20.75 -10.04
CA HIS A 141 6.83 20.23 -10.73
C HIS A 141 7.50 21.19 -11.72
N SER A 142 7.06 22.44 -11.86
CA SER A 142 7.82 23.45 -12.61
C SER A 142 8.39 24.49 -11.64
N GLU A 143 9.70 24.42 -11.37
CA GLU A 143 10.42 25.43 -10.57
C GLU A 143 10.48 26.82 -11.25
N LYS A 144 9.82 27.01 -12.39
CA LYS A 144 9.77 28.30 -13.11
C LYS A 144 8.38 28.88 -13.35
N HIS A 145 7.28 28.15 -13.13
CA HIS A 145 5.95 28.64 -13.52
C HIS A 145 4.81 28.20 -12.59
N SER A 146 4.83 28.56 -11.30
CA SER A 146 3.57 28.60 -10.55
C SER A 146 2.76 29.84 -10.99
N CYS A 147 2.10 29.75 -12.15
CA CYS A 147 1.22 30.82 -12.64
C CYS A 147 0.02 30.96 -11.70
N ALA A 148 -0.25 32.16 -11.19
CA ALA A 148 -1.41 32.46 -10.36
C ALA A 148 -2.74 32.05 -11.03
N LEU A 149 -2.76 32.04 -12.37
CA LEU A 149 -3.88 31.61 -13.19
C LEU A 149 -4.16 30.10 -13.08
N CYS A 150 -3.13 29.25 -13.01
CA CYS A 150 -3.28 27.80 -12.79
C CYS A 150 -3.81 27.51 -11.38
N LEU A 151 -3.35 28.26 -10.38
CA LEU A 151 -3.84 28.18 -8.99
C LEU A 151 -5.29 28.66 -8.88
N HIS A 152 -5.66 29.72 -9.59
CA HIS A 152 -7.04 30.22 -9.65
C HIS A 152 -7.95 29.21 -10.36
N TYR A 153 -7.52 28.69 -11.52
CA TYR A 153 -8.26 27.67 -12.27
C TYR A 153 -8.48 26.41 -11.42
N ALA A 154 -7.44 25.86 -10.78
CA ALA A 154 -7.55 24.69 -9.91
C ALA A 154 -8.49 24.88 -8.71
N LYS A 155 -8.62 26.12 -8.20
CA LYS A 155 -9.52 26.45 -7.07
C LYS A 155 -10.96 26.69 -7.50
N ASN A 156 -11.19 27.18 -8.72
CA ASN A 156 -12.49 27.71 -9.16
C ASN A 156 -13.16 26.87 -10.26
N GLN A 157 -12.57 25.75 -10.68
CA GLN A 157 -13.13 24.89 -11.72
C GLN A 157 -14.32 24.07 -11.20
N GLN A 158 -15.54 24.41 -11.65
CA GLN A 158 -16.78 23.77 -11.22
C GLN A 158 -17.11 22.46 -11.99
N GLN A 159 -16.62 22.29 -13.23
CA GLN A 159 -16.81 21.08 -14.04
C GLN A 159 -15.48 20.51 -14.57
N LEU A 160 -15.41 19.18 -14.76
CA LEU A 160 -14.26 18.55 -15.41
C LEU A 160 -14.30 18.94 -16.88
N ASP A 161 -13.27 19.64 -17.34
CA ASP A 161 -13.08 19.82 -18.78
C ASP A 161 -12.93 18.42 -19.42
N GLN A 162 -13.68 18.18 -20.50
CA GLN A 162 -13.69 16.90 -21.20
C GLN A 162 -12.29 16.54 -21.72
N SER A 163 -11.48 17.55 -22.01
CA SER A 163 -10.06 17.40 -22.36
C SER A 163 -9.20 16.87 -21.19
N PHE A 164 -9.55 17.17 -19.94
CA PHE A 164 -8.86 16.68 -18.74
C PHE A 164 -9.21 15.21 -18.42
N LEU A 165 -10.47 14.82 -18.62
CA LEU A 165 -10.87 13.41 -18.59
C LEU A 165 -10.13 12.60 -19.67
N LEU A 166 -10.06 13.15 -20.89
CA LEU A 166 -9.27 12.54 -21.96
C LEU A 166 -7.79 12.44 -21.60
N PHE A 167 -7.21 13.45 -20.96
CA PHE A 167 -5.80 13.45 -20.55
C PHE A 167 -5.51 12.41 -19.46
N ILE A 168 -6.32 12.34 -18.40
CA ILE A 168 -6.17 11.32 -17.35
C ILE A 168 -6.36 9.91 -17.95
N LEU A 169 -7.39 9.70 -18.78
CA LEU A 169 -7.60 8.41 -19.44
C LEU A 169 -6.44 8.05 -20.37
N LYS A 170 -5.86 9.01 -21.09
CA LYS A 170 -4.70 8.79 -21.98
C LYS A 170 -3.44 8.44 -21.19
N GLN A 171 -3.20 9.09 -20.05
CA GLN A 171 -2.08 8.78 -19.15
C GLN A 171 -2.24 7.40 -18.48
N MET A 172 -3.45 7.05 -18.04
CA MET A 172 -3.74 5.71 -17.52
C MET A 172 -3.59 4.63 -18.61
N LYS A 173 -3.98 4.92 -19.86
CA LYS A 173 -3.78 4.00 -20.99
C LYS A 173 -2.30 3.80 -21.34
N LEU A 174 -1.52 4.88 -21.34
CA LEU A 174 -0.06 4.83 -21.58
C LEU A 174 0.67 4.03 -20.49
N LEU A 175 0.30 4.20 -19.22
CA LEU A 175 0.80 3.38 -18.11
C LEU A 175 0.43 1.89 -18.27
N THR A 176 -0.73 1.59 -18.86
CA THR A 176 -1.18 0.20 -19.09
C THR A 176 -0.46 -0.45 -20.28
N ILE A 177 -0.16 0.31 -21.34
CA ILE A 177 0.56 -0.18 -22.52
C ILE A 177 2.04 -0.44 -22.19
N GLN A 178 2.68 0.43 -21.40
CA GLN A 178 4.05 0.22 -20.93
C GLN A 178 4.21 -1.00 -20.01
N THR A 179 3.15 -1.44 -19.34
CA THR A 179 3.13 -2.68 -18.55
C THR A 179 2.77 -3.94 -19.34
N LEU A 180 2.32 -3.81 -20.60
CA LEU A 180 1.97 -4.93 -21.47
C LEU A 180 3.02 -5.20 -22.57
N GLU A 181 3.93 -4.25 -22.81
CA GLU A 181 5.03 -4.36 -23.78
C GLU A 181 6.39 -4.70 -23.13
N ASN A 182 6.42 -5.03 -21.83
CA ASN A 182 7.59 -5.58 -21.12
C ASN A 182 7.21 -6.89 -20.42
#